data_AF-X1P2G6-F1
#
_entry.id   AF-X1P2G6-F1
#
_cell.length_a   1.000
_cell.length_b   1.000
_cell.length_c   1.000
_cell.angle_alpha   90.00
_cell.angle_beta   90.00
_cell.angle_gamma   90.00
#
_symmetry.space_group_name_H-M   'P 1'
#
loop_
_entity.id
_entity.type
_entity.pdbx_description
1 polymer ?
#
loop_
_entity_poly.entity_id
_entity_poly.type
_entity_poly.pdbx_seq_one_letter_code
_entity_poly.pdbx_strand_id
1 'polypeptide(L)'
;MALKWGLISRNPADAVTPPRPQRSEIQTMNENEVQTFLKIAKETPYHALFYLALFTGMRRSELLALRWCDMDLDMCEVSVTRSLHLLRDGTITIQQPKTARARRQIALPPSATLMLKEYKEQQALEYSMLGVSLEDNGLVFSQHDGRPLLPDSVSHAWVKI
;
A
#
# COMPACT_ATOMS: atom_id res chain seq x y z
N MET A 1 -10.55 -43.21 17.26
CA MET A 1 -10.71 -44.44 16.45
C MET A 1 -12.06 -44.39 15.74
N ALA A 2 -12.14 -45.07 14.60
CA ALA A 2 -13.13 -44.98 13.52
C ALA A 2 -14.61 -44.87 13.89
N LEU A 3 -15.34 -44.06 13.10
CA LEU A 3 -16.72 -44.36 12.71
C LEU A 3 -16.95 -43.98 11.24
N LYS A 4 -17.64 -44.90 10.58
CA LYS A 4 -17.67 -45.23 9.16
C LYS A 4 -19.09 -44.95 8.69
N TRP A 5 -19.32 -43.96 7.84
CA TRP A 5 -20.65 -43.71 7.26
C TRP A 5 -20.50 -43.53 5.76
N GLY A 6 -20.84 -44.59 5.03
CA GLY A 6 -21.08 -44.53 3.58
C GLY A 6 -22.41 -43.83 3.27
N LEU A 7 -22.59 -43.52 1.98
CA LEU A 7 -23.63 -42.69 1.35
C LEU A 7 -23.28 -41.20 1.44
N ILE A 8 -22.60 -40.60 0.46
CA ILE A 8 -23.08 -40.37 -0.91
C ILE A 8 -21.97 -40.64 -1.95
N SER A 9 -22.34 -41.40 -2.98
CA SER A 9 -21.55 -41.63 -4.19
C SER A 9 -21.85 -40.50 -5.19
N ARG A 10 -20.79 -39.77 -5.59
CA ARG A 10 -20.71 -38.59 -6.47
C ARG A 10 -20.91 -37.23 -5.80
N ASN A 11 -19.85 -36.43 -5.88
CA ASN A 11 -19.86 -34.98 -5.71
C ASN A 11 -20.63 -34.35 -6.90
N PRO A 12 -21.77 -33.65 -6.69
CA PRO A 12 -22.51 -32.96 -7.75
C PRO A 12 -21.73 -31.80 -8.40
N ALA A 13 -20.56 -31.42 -7.87
CA ALA A 13 -19.71 -30.37 -8.41
C ALA A 13 -18.73 -30.84 -9.51
N ASP A 14 -18.66 -32.15 -9.83
CA ASP A 14 -17.76 -32.69 -10.87
C ASP A 14 -18.21 -32.39 -12.31
N ALA A 15 -19.38 -31.77 -12.51
CA ALA A 15 -19.97 -31.55 -13.84
C ALA A 15 -19.82 -30.12 -14.38
N VAL A 16 -19.01 -29.25 -13.75
CA VAL A 16 -18.76 -27.91 -14.27
C VAL A 16 -17.29 -27.58 -14.13
N THR A 17 -16.59 -27.51 -15.26
CA THR A 17 -15.32 -26.78 -15.34
C THR A 17 -15.68 -25.30 -15.43
N PRO A 18 -15.57 -24.49 -14.35
CA PRO A 18 -15.75 -23.06 -14.49
C PRO A 18 -14.76 -22.54 -15.55
N PRO A 19 -15.19 -21.66 -16.47
CA PRO A 19 -14.28 -21.10 -17.45
C PRO A 19 -13.12 -20.47 -16.68
N ARG A 20 -11.89 -20.90 -16.99
CA ARG A 20 -10.69 -20.31 -16.38
C ARG A 20 -10.79 -18.81 -16.65
N PRO A 21 -10.88 -17.94 -15.63
CA PRO A 21 -10.80 -16.51 -15.88
C PRO A 21 -9.50 -16.29 -16.65
N GLN A 22 -9.63 -15.77 -17.86
CA GLN A 22 -8.48 -15.38 -18.67
C GLN A 22 -7.74 -14.36 -17.81
N ARG A 23 -6.58 -14.74 -17.26
CA ARG A 23 -5.73 -13.80 -16.55
C ARG A 23 -5.39 -12.72 -17.56
N SER A 24 -5.94 -11.53 -17.39
CA SER A 24 -5.47 -10.36 -18.12
C SER A 24 -3.96 -10.30 -17.91
N GLU A 25 -3.19 -10.22 -19.00
CA GLU A 25 -1.76 -9.96 -18.88
C GLU A 25 -1.57 -8.70 -18.02
N ILE A 26 -0.71 -8.80 -17.02
CA ILE A 26 -0.34 -7.65 -16.20
C ILE A 26 0.44 -6.74 -17.13
N GLN A 27 -0.19 -5.69 -17.65
CA GLN A 27 0.50 -4.66 -18.42
C GLN A 27 1.47 -3.93 -17.49
N THR A 28 2.76 -4.17 -17.69
CA THR A 28 3.81 -3.43 -17.01
C THR A 28 4.04 -2.12 -17.75
N MET A 29 4.06 -1.00 -17.02
CA MET A 29 4.34 0.30 -17.60
C MET A 29 5.79 0.36 -18.09
N ASN A 30 6.00 0.92 -19.29
CA ASN A 30 7.32 1.28 -19.76
C ASN A 30 7.79 2.62 -19.14
N GLU A 31 9.04 3.00 -19.38
CA GLU A 31 9.64 4.20 -18.80
C GLU A 31 8.88 5.49 -19.16
N ASN A 32 8.44 5.65 -20.41
CA ASN A 32 7.70 6.82 -20.85
C ASN A 32 6.31 6.90 -20.20
N GLU A 33 5.66 5.75 -20.01
CA GLU A 33 4.38 5.63 -19.30
C GLU A 33 4.56 5.98 -17.82
N VAL A 34 5.64 5.54 -17.17
CA VAL A 34 5.98 5.93 -15.79
C VAL A 34 6.15 7.44 -15.68
N GLN A 35 6.89 8.07 -16.59
CA GLN A 35 7.09 9.53 -16.55
C GLN A 35 5.78 10.30 -16.76
N THR A 36 4.95 9.85 -17.72
CA THR A 36 3.64 10.45 -17.98
C THR A 36 2.70 10.28 -16.78
N PHE A 37 2.67 9.08 -16.21
CA PHE A 37 1.90 8.77 -15.01
C PHE A 37 2.32 9.66 -13.85
N LEU A 38 3.63 9.78 -13.57
CA LEU A 38 4.14 10.62 -12.49
C LEU A 38 3.85 12.11 -12.71
N LYS A 39 3.86 12.57 -13.96
CA LYS A 39 3.49 13.95 -14.31
C LYS A 39 2.03 14.25 -13.98
N ILE A 40 1.11 13.34 -14.29
CA ILE A 40 -0.32 13.49 -13.95
C ILE A 40 -0.51 13.35 -12.44
N ALA A 41 0.16 12.37 -11.82
CA ALA A 41 0.10 12.11 -10.38
C ALA A 41 0.52 13.32 -9.54
N LYS A 42 1.46 14.13 -10.04
CA LYS A 42 1.98 15.34 -9.38
C LYS A 42 0.89 16.36 -9.02
N GLU A 43 -0.20 16.38 -9.77
CA GLU A 43 -1.37 17.25 -9.51
C GLU A 43 -2.35 16.66 -8.49
N THR A 44 -2.01 15.50 -7.89
CA THR A 44 -2.86 14.78 -6.95
C THR A 44 -2.17 14.62 -5.59
N PRO A 45 -2.93 14.50 -4.49
CA PRO A 45 -2.35 14.21 -3.18
C PRO A 45 -1.68 12.82 -3.09
N TYR A 46 -1.86 11.97 -4.11
CA TYR A 46 -1.30 10.63 -4.17
C TYR A 46 0.09 10.57 -4.83
N HIS A 47 0.64 11.70 -5.29
CA HIS A 47 1.94 11.77 -5.96
C HIS A 47 3.03 11.04 -5.17
N ALA A 48 3.24 11.40 -3.91
CA ALA A 48 4.28 10.82 -3.05
C ALA A 48 4.10 9.30 -2.87
N LEU A 49 2.84 8.87 -2.69
CA LEU A 49 2.50 7.45 -2.55
C LEU A 49 2.84 6.67 -3.82
N PHE A 50 2.42 7.17 -4.98
CA PHE A 50 2.66 6.49 -6.26
C PHE A 50 4.13 6.52 -6.66
N TYR A 51 4.82 7.63 -6.41
CA TYR A 51 6.26 7.73 -6.59
C TYR A 51 6.95 6.62 -5.79
N LEU A 52 6.67 6.53 -4.49
CA LEU A 52 7.26 5.50 -3.65
C LEU A 52 6.91 4.08 -4.11
N ALA A 53 5.66 3.84 -4.54
CA ALA A 53 5.23 2.56 -5.08
C ALA A 53 6.05 2.11 -6.29
N LEU A 54 6.31 3.04 -7.22
CA LEU A 54 7.04 2.77 -8.46
C LEU A 54 8.53 2.49 -8.22
N PHE A 55 9.17 3.20 -7.29
CA PHE A 55 10.60 3.02 -7.01
C PHE A 55 10.90 1.86 -6.07
N THR A 56 9.98 1.51 -5.15
CA THR A 56 10.24 0.47 -4.13
C THR A 56 9.55 -0.87 -4.44
N GLY A 57 8.55 -0.88 -5.33
CA GLY A 57 7.73 -2.06 -5.60
C GLY A 57 6.92 -2.53 -4.38
N MET A 58 6.75 -1.69 -3.36
CA MET A 58 5.96 -2.03 -2.17
C MET A 58 4.50 -2.28 -2.52
N ARG A 59 3.87 -3.23 -1.81
CA ARG A 59 2.44 -3.49 -1.98
C ARG A 59 1.64 -2.30 -1.43
N ARG A 60 0.49 -2.00 -2.04
CA ARG A 60 -0.45 -0.97 -1.57
C ARG A 60 -0.70 -1.03 -0.06
N SER A 61 -0.94 -2.22 0.50
CA SER A 61 -1.16 -2.39 1.94
C SER A 61 0.05 -2.04 2.80
N GLU A 62 1.26 -2.26 2.29
CA GLU A 62 2.51 -1.94 2.97
C GLU A 62 2.73 -0.42 2.97
N LEU A 63 2.55 0.24 1.81
CA LEU A 63 2.64 1.69 1.68
C LEU A 63 1.66 2.40 2.63
N LEU A 64 0.40 1.96 2.64
CA LEU A 64 -0.65 2.52 3.49
C LEU A 64 -0.44 2.31 5.00
N ALA A 65 0.48 1.42 5.38
CA ALA A 65 0.83 1.16 6.77
C ALA A 65 2.14 1.83 7.21
N LEU A 66 2.86 2.50 6.30
CA LEU A 66 4.12 3.15 6.61
C LEU A 66 3.94 4.27 7.62
N ARG A 67 4.82 4.29 8.61
CA ARG A 67 4.94 5.38 9.58
C ARG A 67 6.26 6.11 9.39
N TRP A 68 6.34 7.35 9.86
CA TRP A 68 7.58 8.12 9.76
C TRP A 68 8.75 7.43 10.50
N CYS A 69 8.48 6.73 11.60
CA CYS A 69 9.47 5.93 12.34
C CYS A 69 9.96 4.69 11.59
N ASP A 70 9.29 4.27 10.51
CA ASP A 70 9.76 3.19 9.64
C ASP A 70 10.75 3.71 8.57
N MET A 71 11.03 5.01 8.52
CA MET A 71 11.85 5.66 7.50
C MET A 71 13.09 6.32 8.10
N ASP A 72 14.27 5.91 7.62
CA ASP A 72 15.51 6.60 7.88
C ASP A 72 15.89 7.42 6.64
N LEU A 73 15.45 8.68 6.61
CA LEU A 73 15.65 9.57 5.46
C LEU A 73 17.10 10.11 5.40
N ASP A 74 17.92 9.90 6.41
CA ASP A 74 19.33 10.29 6.38
C ASP A 74 20.19 9.16 5.81
N MET A 75 19.84 7.92 6.16
CA MET A 75 20.42 6.71 5.55
C MET A 75 19.79 6.33 4.21
N CYS A 76 18.73 7.03 3.79
CA CYS A 76 17.95 6.74 2.58
C CYS A 76 17.38 5.32 2.57
N GLU A 77 16.72 4.91 3.65
CA GLU A 77 16.14 3.56 3.80
C GLU A 77 14.70 3.60 4.31
N VAL A 78 13.90 2.62 3.88
CA VAL A 78 12.56 2.36 4.43
C VAL A 78 12.44 0.91 4.91
N SER A 79 11.90 0.75 6.12
CA SER A 79 11.65 -0.53 6.75
C SER A 79 10.20 -0.95 6.55
N VAL A 80 9.97 -2.00 5.78
CA VAL A 80 8.63 -2.55 5.57
C VAL A 80 8.30 -3.52 6.71
N THR A 81 7.56 -3.04 7.72
CA THR A 81 7.32 -3.79 8.97
C THR A 81 5.85 -4.13 9.21
N ARG A 82 4.92 -3.53 8.45
CA ARG A 82 3.47 -3.59 8.68
C ARG A 82 2.68 -3.67 7.37
N SER A 83 1.41 -3.99 7.46
CA SER A 83 0.44 -3.91 6.36
C SER A 83 -0.93 -3.50 6.88
N LEU A 84 -1.62 -2.67 6.10
CA LEU A 84 -2.97 -2.19 6.36
C LEU A 84 -3.99 -3.10 5.66
N HIS A 85 -5.03 -3.49 6.39
CA HIS A 85 -6.12 -4.32 5.92
C HIS A 85 -7.46 -3.67 6.25
N LEU A 86 -8.33 -3.57 5.23
CA LEU A 86 -9.73 -3.21 5.39
C LEU A 86 -10.56 -4.49 5.54
N LEU A 87 -11.20 -4.66 6.69
CA LEU A 87 -12.07 -5.79 6.99
C LEU A 87 -13.46 -5.59 6.34
N ARG A 88 -14.24 -6.67 6.24
CA ARG A 88 -15.56 -6.65 5.57
C ARG A 88 -16.59 -5.75 6.28
N ASP A 89 -16.40 -5.50 7.56
CA ASP A 89 -17.21 -4.61 8.39
C ASP A 89 -16.79 -3.13 8.26
N GLY A 90 -15.80 -2.83 7.42
CA GLY A 90 -15.26 -1.47 7.23
C GLY A 90 -14.14 -1.12 8.22
N THR A 91 -13.77 -2.01 9.14
CA THR A 91 -12.72 -1.75 10.12
C THR A 91 -11.34 -1.78 9.46
N ILE A 92 -10.53 -0.74 9.69
CA ILE A 92 -9.13 -0.70 9.26
C ILE A 92 -8.25 -1.29 10.37
N THR A 93 -7.38 -2.23 9.99
CA THR A 93 -6.40 -2.83 10.90
C THR A 93 -5.00 -2.72 10.30
N ILE A 94 -4.04 -2.31 11.13
CA ILE A 94 -2.62 -2.31 10.77
C ILE A 94 -1.94 -3.43 11.56
N GLN A 95 -1.38 -4.40 10.84
CA GLN A 95 -0.81 -5.60 11.45
C GLN A 95 0.63 -5.79 11.00
N GLN A 96 1.45 -6.31 11.91
CA GLN A 96 2.77 -6.80 11.53
C GLN A 96 2.64 -8.12 10.76
N PRO A 97 3.52 -8.40 9.79
CA PRO A 97 3.51 -9.67 9.10
C PRO A 97 3.66 -10.83 10.08
N LYS A 98 2.94 -11.92 9.80
CA LYS A 98 2.96 -13.16 10.62
C LYS A 98 4.34 -13.81 10.73
N THR A 99 5.29 -13.44 9.87
CA THR A 99 6.64 -14.02 9.85
C THR A 99 7.69 -12.92 9.77
N ALA A 100 8.83 -13.13 10.45
CA ALA A 100 9.95 -12.19 10.42
C ALA A 100 10.51 -11.96 9.00
N ARG A 101 10.41 -12.97 8.13
CA ARG A 101 10.90 -12.93 6.73
C ARG A 101 10.19 -11.91 5.84
N ALA A 102 8.96 -11.51 6.21
CA ALA A 102 8.24 -10.49 5.47
C ALA A 102 8.68 -9.06 5.82
N ARG A 103 9.46 -8.88 6.90
CA ARG A 103 10.11 -7.61 7.21
C ARG A 103 11.36 -7.46 6.36
N ARG A 104 11.47 -6.33 5.65
CA ARG A 104 12.61 -6.04 4.78
C ARG A 104 12.93 -4.56 4.82
N GLN A 105 14.19 -4.23 4.56
CA GLN A 105 14.62 -2.87 4.26
C GLN A 105 14.71 -2.68 2.75
N ILE A 106 14.36 -1.49 2.29
CA ILE A 106 14.47 -1.09 0.89
C ILE A 106 15.25 0.22 0.86
N ALA A 107 16.31 0.26 0.07
CA ALA A 107 17.04 1.50 -0.19
C ALA A 107 16.17 2.45 -1.02
N LEU A 108 16.15 3.71 -0.63
CA LEU A 108 15.46 4.79 -1.32
C LEU A 108 16.46 5.53 -2.23
N PRO A 109 16.10 5.80 -3.49
CA PRO A 109 16.92 6.67 -4.31
C PRO A 109 16.91 8.10 -3.72
N PRO A 110 17.99 8.89 -3.89
CA PRO A 110 18.09 10.24 -3.33
C PRO A 110 16.91 11.16 -3.71
N SER A 111 16.35 10.98 -4.91
CA SER A 111 15.17 11.72 -5.37
C SER A 111 13.90 11.39 -4.58
N ALA A 112 13.70 10.12 -4.20
CA ALA A 112 12.59 9.72 -3.33
C ALA A 112 12.77 10.31 -1.93
N THR A 113 13.99 10.22 -1.39
CA THR A 113 14.31 10.76 -0.07
C THR A 113 14.06 12.26 0.01
N LEU A 114 14.52 13.03 -0.98
CA LEU A 114 14.28 14.48 -1.01
C LEU A 114 12.78 14.81 -1.07
N MET A 115 12.05 14.15 -1.96
CA MET A 115 10.61 14.31 -2.07
C MET A 115 9.89 13.96 -0.75
N LEU A 116 10.33 12.91 -0.06
CA LEU A 116 9.75 12.50 1.24
C LEU A 116 10.07 13.49 2.37
N LYS A 117 11.25 14.14 2.34
CA LYS A 117 11.58 15.22 3.28
C LYS A 117 10.66 16.42 3.08
N GLU A 118 10.49 16.87 1.83
CA GLU A 118 9.55 17.95 1.48
C GLU A 118 8.10 17.60 1.86
N TYR A 119 7.69 16.35 1.61
CA TYR A 119 6.37 15.86 1.96
C TYR A 119 6.14 15.84 3.48
N LYS A 120 7.15 15.45 4.28
CA LYS A 120 7.07 15.49 5.76
C LYS A 120 6.85 16.91 6.28
N GLU A 121 7.57 17.87 5.72
CA GLU A 121 7.45 19.29 6.10
C GLU A 121 6.07 19.86 5.76
N GLN A 122 5.55 19.55 4.56
CA GLN A 122 4.20 19.96 4.14
C GLN A 122 3.12 19.36 5.05
N GLN A 123 3.21 18.06 5.34
CA GLN A 123 2.27 17.39 6.23
C GLN A 123 2.32 17.97 7.65
N ALA A 124 3.51 18.27 8.18
CA ALA A 124 3.66 18.89 9.50
C ALA A 124 2.99 20.28 9.56
N LEU A 125 3.12 21.06 8.48
CA LEU A 125 2.47 22.37 8.37
C LEU A 125 0.94 22.23 8.34
N GLU A 126 0.40 21.33 7.53
CA GLU A 126 -1.04 21.06 7.44
C GLU A 126 -1.61 20.59 8.79
N TYR A 127 -0.91 19.67 9.46
CA TYR A 127 -1.30 19.18 10.78
C TYR A 127 -1.30 20.31 11.81
N SER A 128 -0.25 21.14 11.82
CA SER A 128 -0.16 22.29 12.71
C SER A 128 -1.31 23.28 12.51
N MET A 129 -1.76 23.50 11.26
CA MET A 129 -2.92 24.34 10.97
C MET A 129 -4.23 23.76 11.51
N LEU A 130 -4.32 22.42 11.62
CA LEU A 130 -5.46 21.70 12.16
C LEU A 130 -5.36 21.43 13.67
N GLY A 131 -4.29 21.91 14.33
CA GLY A 131 -4.04 21.66 15.76
C GLY A 131 -3.63 20.22 16.07
N VAL A 132 -3.18 19.47 15.07
CA VAL A 132 -2.66 18.11 15.19
C VAL A 132 -1.13 18.17 15.17
N SER A 133 -0.45 17.31 15.94
CA SER A 133 1.01 17.18 15.89
C SER A 133 1.39 15.99 15.01
N LEU A 134 2.40 16.17 14.16
CA LEU A 134 2.96 15.07 13.39
C LEU A 134 3.96 14.30 14.27
N GLU A 135 3.49 13.18 14.82
CA GLU A 135 4.33 12.27 15.59
C GLU A 135 5.15 11.33 14.68
N ASP A 136 6.29 10.84 15.16
CA ASP A 136 7.08 9.83 14.42
C ASP A 136 6.30 8.53 14.17
N ASN A 137 5.36 8.20 15.06
CA ASN A 137 4.48 7.04 14.88
C ASN A 137 3.27 7.33 13.97
N GLY A 138 3.17 8.57 13.46
CA GLY A 138 2.16 9.00 12.49
C GLY A 138 2.34 8.31 11.15
N LEU A 139 1.24 8.16 10.42
CA LEU A 139 1.26 7.58 9.08
C LEU A 139 1.92 8.55 8.10
N VAL A 140 2.79 8.01 7.24
CA VAL A 140 3.38 8.77 6.13
C VAL A 140 2.24 9.21 5.21
N PHE A 141 1.45 8.27 4.72
CA PHE A 141 0.30 8.57 3.86
C PHE A 141 -1.00 8.50 4.65
N SER A 142 -1.52 9.67 4.99
CA SER A 142 -2.74 9.84 5.77
C SER A 142 -3.71 10.80 5.09
N GLN A 143 -4.93 10.86 5.60
CA GLN A 143 -5.81 12.01 5.41
C GLN A 143 -5.24 13.22 6.18
N HIS A 144 -5.78 14.41 5.91
CA HIS A 144 -5.37 15.67 6.55
C HIS A 144 -5.52 15.63 8.08
N ASP A 145 -6.38 14.76 8.62
CA ASP A 145 -6.62 14.57 10.05
C ASP A 145 -5.85 13.40 10.67
N GLY A 146 -4.91 12.81 9.92
CA GLY A 146 -4.10 11.67 10.37
C GLY A 146 -4.76 10.31 10.28
N ARG A 147 -6.03 10.22 9.84
CA ARG A 147 -6.66 8.92 9.59
C ARG A 147 -6.01 8.20 8.41
N PRO A 148 -6.01 6.86 8.38
CA PRO A 148 -5.46 6.13 7.24
C PRO A 148 -6.22 6.43 5.93
N LEU A 149 -5.49 6.41 4.81
CA LEU A 149 -6.11 6.40 3.49
C LEU A 149 -6.80 5.06 3.24
N LEU A 150 -7.94 5.09 2.56
CA LEU A 150 -8.67 3.88 2.20
C LEU A 150 -7.99 3.18 1.01
N PRO A 151 -7.77 1.85 1.07
CA PRO A 151 -7.14 1.12 -0.03
C PRO A 151 -7.85 1.32 -1.37
N ASP A 152 -9.18 1.34 -1.34
CA ASP A 152 -10.00 1.46 -2.55
C ASP A 152 -9.88 2.86 -3.16
N SER A 153 -9.82 3.92 -2.34
CA SER A 153 -9.58 5.28 -2.82
C SER A 153 -8.25 5.40 -3.57
N VAL A 154 -7.19 4.76 -3.06
CA VAL A 154 -5.88 4.74 -3.73
C VAL A 154 -5.92 3.97 -5.04
N SER A 155 -6.61 2.82 -5.08
CA SER A 155 -6.76 2.07 -6.33
C SER A 155 -7.61 2.79 -7.37
N HIS A 156 -8.68 3.47 -6.95
CA HIS A 156 -9.46 4.30 -7.85
C HIS A 156 -8.66 5.49 -8.38
N ALA A 157 -7.83 6.11 -7.55
CA ALA A 157 -6.94 7.19 -7.98
C ALA A 157 -5.90 6.69 -9.00
N TRP A 158 -5.32 5.51 -8.79
CA TRP A 158 -4.36 4.90 -9.73
C TRP A 158 -4.96 4.70 -11.12
N VAL A 159 -6.20 4.20 -11.21
CA VAL A 159 -6.88 3.92 -12.49
C VAL A 159 -7.35 5.19 -13.22
N LYS A 160 -7.49 6.32 -12.49
CA LYS A 160 -7.91 7.61 -13.05
C LYS A 160 -6.77 8.41 -13.68
N ILE A 161 -5.54 8.04 -13.40
CA ILE A 161 -4.34 8.59 -14.04
C ILE A 161 -4.14 7.88 -15.37
#